data_AF-A0A0S4KY02-F1
#
_entry.id   AF-A0A0S4KY02-F1
#
_cell.length_a   1.000
_cell.length_b   1.000
_cell.length_c   1.000
_cell.angle_alpha   90.00
_cell.angle_beta   90.00
_cell.angle_gamma   90.00
#
_symmetry.space_group_name_H-M   'P 1'
#
loop_
_entity.id
_entity.type
_entity.pdbx_description
1 polymer ?
#
loop_
_entity_poly.entity_id
_entity_poly.type
_entity_poly.pdbx_seq_one_letter_code
_entity_poly.pdbx_strand_id
1 'polypeptide(L)'
;MVVRPTGHMIFYRPDGRRFLATDPIGHPLHECEWCSNDDGTVRLARARIRLDWGRWIGLLPGGLVNETSLDLARKPGWERLVPDDLRAMAARTLRVPIEEIRAFYDDEDLCIDARGIATIRHRKDALYVLDDGTFASARFMACMGAMHWDRIDFLPVVELFQSLLPGTGSAVFELIRGLYDDQNEGAQNPRPLRYRGIPTYPSKAAWLLFSRFFVPHAPPGADAAAIFLDQARAHEITWTPAPDPPARYFYDRPPLCLTVQGTSIEKATLADDESGLSYVNPAGHRLAPWDRTVTAQNGIIEIHDRQDRRRIVIGIPGVASSPSGAAPPSGSVDWRTVFHPVMPAIDPNAAFGSVPLYPQDETPIEEVAAQPFVADYLQDLTEQDREIAKIVALADRILVDNGDAVIATCLPFDRPRDLVALVSRPAFAMKQAQRIWALCAELGRWDWLSRARFCMEGEPVPVGWQADLAYVWLPYEDFEEPAALERGAALLLHRVRRGGHAFVTGPACYGAGLARAGLRIVWEEAVERLPTFAMHKSILPKATLHPGLTLFQVHF
;
A
#
# COMPACT_ATOMS: atom_id res chain seq x y z
N MET A 1 4.91 -27.22 22.17
CA MET A 1 5.90 -26.31 21.56
C MET A 1 6.71 -27.12 20.55
N VAL A 2 6.99 -26.55 19.39
CA VAL A 2 7.85 -27.14 18.36
C VAL A 2 8.96 -26.13 18.03
N VAL A 3 10.21 -26.61 17.96
CA VAL A 3 11.36 -25.79 17.56
C VAL A 3 11.72 -26.12 16.12
N ARG A 4 11.74 -25.12 15.24
CA ARG A 4 12.11 -25.27 13.83
C ARG A 4 13.64 -25.33 13.67
N PRO A 5 14.18 -25.84 12.56
CA PRO A 5 15.63 -25.85 12.30
C PRO A 5 16.28 -24.46 12.38
N THR A 6 15.52 -23.41 12.08
CA THR A 6 15.93 -21.99 12.21
C THR A 6 15.99 -21.50 13.66
N GLY A 7 15.72 -22.35 14.65
CA GLY A 7 15.64 -22.03 16.08
C GLY A 7 14.30 -21.39 16.50
N HIS A 8 13.43 -21.06 15.55
CA HIS A 8 12.14 -20.43 15.84
C HIS A 8 11.22 -21.36 16.61
N MET A 9 10.42 -20.80 17.52
CA MET A 9 9.55 -21.56 18.40
C MET A 9 8.09 -21.34 18.07
N ILE A 10 7.34 -22.43 17.93
CA ILE A 10 5.91 -22.43 17.65
C ILE A 10 5.16 -23.03 18.84
N PHE A 11 4.12 -22.33 19.31
CA PHE A 11 3.31 -22.73 20.45
C PHE A 11 1.87 -23.00 19.99
N TYR A 12 1.34 -24.14 20.44
CA TYR A 12 0.04 -24.68 20.03
C TYR A 12 -0.87 -24.85 21.25
N ARG A 13 -2.16 -24.63 21.02
CA ARG A 13 -3.25 -25.02 21.93
C ARG A 13 -3.37 -26.56 21.96
N PRO A 14 -4.09 -27.15 22.95
CA PRO A 14 -4.32 -28.60 22.99
C PRO A 14 -5.02 -29.17 21.75
N ASP A 15 -5.79 -28.35 21.02
CA ASP A 15 -6.47 -28.73 19.78
C ASP A 15 -5.56 -28.63 18.54
N GLY A 16 -4.25 -28.40 18.72
CA GLY A 16 -3.27 -28.33 17.64
C GLY A 16 -3.23 -26.99 16.91
N ARG A 17 -4.03 -25.99 17.32
CA ARG A 17 -4.00 -24.66 16.69
C ARG A 17 -2.86 -23.81 17.24
N ARG A 18 -2.02 -23.26 16.36
CA ARG A 18 -0.93 -22.34 16.71
C ARG A 18 -1.51 -21.07 17.32
N PHE A 19 -1.03 -20.65 18.49
CA PHE A 19 -1.43 -19.37 19.08
C PHE A 19 -0.28 -18.36 19.19
N LEU A 20 0.98 -18.79 19.07
CA LEU A 20 2.15 -17.92 19.11
C LEU A 20 3.29 -18.50 18.28
N ALA A 21 4.00 -17.64 17.55
CA ALA A 21 5.30 -17.93 16.96
C ALA A 21 6.33 -16.88 17.40
N THR A 22 7.55 -17.30 17.71
CA THR A 22 8.64 -16.41 18.11
C THR A 22 9.92 -16.70 17.34
N ASP A 23 10.79 -15.70 17.30
CA ASP A 23 12.21 -15.91 16.97
C ASP A 23 12.91 -16.77 18.07
N PRO A 24 14.18 -17.17 17.88
CA PRO A 24 14.89 -18.04 18.82
C PRO A 24 15.11 -17.46 20.22
N ILE A 25 15.02 -16.14 20.38
CA ILE A 25 15.22 -15.48 21.69
C ILE A 25 13.90 -15.07 22.35
N GLY A 26 12.77 -15.41 21.72
CA GLY A 26 11.44 -15.25 22.29
C GLY A 26 10.71 -13.99 21.86
N HIS A 27 11.21 -13.23 20.86
CA HIS A 27 10.45 -12.12 20.31
C HIS A 27 9.24 -12.63 19.51
N PRO A 28 8.02 -12.17 19.84
CA PRO A 28 6.84 -12.56 19.08
C PRO A 28 6.91 -12.09 17.63
N LEU A 29 6.61 -13.02 16.71
CA LEU A 29 6.41 -12.76 15.28
C LEU A 29 4.93 -12.52 14.99
N HIS A 30 4.08 -13.42 15.50
CA HIS A 30 2.63 -13.31 15.43
C HIS A 30 1.97 -14.08 16.56
N GLU A 31 0.75 -13.65 16.90
CA GLU A 31 -0.13 -14.23 17.89
C GLU A 31 -1.50 -14.48 17.26
N CYS A 32 -2.10 -15.62 17.53
CA CYS A 32 -3.39 -16.02 16.97
C CYS A 32 -4.36 -16.34 18.11
N GLU A 33 -5.52 -15.69 18.09
CA GLU A 33 -6.64 -16.00 18.96
C GLU A 33 -7.66 -16.85 18.18
N TRP A 34 -7.99 -18.01 18.74
CA TRP A 34 -8.93 -18.95 18.14
C TRP A 34 -10.18 -19.06 19.03
N CYS A 35 -11.36 -18.99 18.42
CA CYS A 35 -12.63 -19.23 19.09
C CYS A 35 -13.18 -20.60 18.72
N SER A 36 -13.80 -21.26 19.69
CA SER A 36 -14.61 -22.46 19.48
C SER A 36 -16.07 -22.03 19.44
N ASN A 37 -16.79 -22.41 18.39
CA ASN A 37 -18.23 -22.19 18.26
C ASN A 37 -19.00 -23.32 18.98
N ASP A 38 -20.30 -23.10 19.20
CA ASP A 38 -21.18 -24.06 19.90
C ASP A 38 -21.31 -25.41 19.17
N ASP A 39 -21.06 -25.44 17.86
CA ASP A 39 -21.04 -26.64 17.01
C ASP A 39 -19.70 -27.40 17.05
N GLY A 40 -18.74 -26.93 17.86
CA GLY A 40 -17.40 -27.50 17.98
C GLY A 40 -16.42 -27.06 16.89
N THR A 41 -16.83 -26.20 15.95
CA THR A 41 -15.92 -25.66 14.94
C THR A 41 -14.97 -24.64 15.57
N VAL A 42 -13.70 -24.65 15.14
CA VAL A 42 -12.67 -23.72 15.64
C VAL A 42 -12.29 -22.77 14.52
N ARG A 43 -12.43 -21.46 14.75
CA ARG A 43 -12.12 -20.40 13.78
C ARG A 43 -11.12 -19.41 14.35
N LEU A 44 -10.32 -18.82 13.46
CA LEU A 44 -9.45 -17.72 13.84
C LEU A 44 -10.34 -16.51 14.12
N ALA A 45 -10.25 -15.97 15.33
CA ALA A 45 -11.02 -14.80 15.74
C ALA A 45 -10.28 -13.51 15.38
N ARG A 46 -8.96 -13.51 15.61
CA ARG A 46 -8.05 -12.42 15.25
C ARG A 46 -6.60 -12.86 15.35
N ALA A 47 -5.72 -12.14 14.69
CA ALA A 47 -4.29 -12.27 14.89
C ALA A 47 -3.60 -10.91 15.06
N ARG A 48 -2.52 -10.87 15.83
CA ARG A 48 -1.58 -9.75 15.85
C ARG A 48 -0.30 -10.18 15.17
N ILE A 49 0.28 -9.33 14.35
CA ILE A 49 1.48 -9.61 13.56
C ILE A 49 2.47 -8.47 13.77
N ARG A 50 3.70 -8.80 14.16
CA ARG A 50 4.76 -7.82 14.40
C ARG A 50 5.49 -7.53 13.10
N LEU A 51 5.68 -6.25 12.77
CA LEU A 51 6.47 -5.79 11.62
C LEU A 51 7.96 -5.71 11.98
N ASP A 52 8.81 -5.64 10.96
CA ASP A 52 10.27 -5.69 11.10
C ASP A 52 10.85 -4.50 11.88
N TRP A 53 10.13 -3.38 11.91
CA TRP A 53 10.46 -2.18 12.70
C TRP A 53 9.71 -2.14 14.04
N GLY A 54 9.09 -3.25 14.46
CA GLY A 54 8.52 -3.45 15.80
C GLY A 54 7.05 -3.11 15.95
N ARG A 55 6.43 -2.39 15.01
CA ARG A 55 4.99 -2.06 15.02
C ARG A 55 4.13 -3.32 14.93
N TRP A 56 3.01 -3.32 15.64
CA TRP A 56 1.98 -4.35 15.53
C TRP A 56 0.89 -3.94 14.54
N ILE A 57 0.48 -4.92 13.73
CA ILE A 57 -0.75 -4.84 12.94
C ILE A 57 -1.71 -5.95 13.39
N GLY A 58 -3.00 -5.72 13.17
CA GLY A 58 -4.07 -6.65 13.48
C GLY A 58 -4.67 -7.22 12.21
N LEU A 59 -5.11 -8.46 12.28
CA LEU A 59 -5.93 -9.14 11.28
C LEU A 59 -7.24 -9.56 11.94
N LEU A 60 -8.37 -9.16 11.37
CA LEU A 60 -9.70 -9.63 11.73
C LEU A 60 -10.32 -10.41 10.56
N PRO A 61 -10.44 -11.74 10.67
CA PRO A 61 -11.17 -12.54 9.72
C PRO A 61 -12.62 -12.08 9.57
N GLY A 62 -13.08 -11.84 8.34
CA GLY A 62 -14.42 -11.29 8.08
C GLY A 62 -14.69 -9.92 8.73
N GLY A 63 -13.65 -9.16 9.07
CA GLY A 63 -13.75 -7.86 9.74
C GLY A 63 -14.44 -6.77 8.91
N LEU A 64 -14.62 -7.00 7.60
CA LEU A 64 -15.36 -6.12 6.70
C LEU A 64 -16.42 -6.93 5.94
N VAL A 65 -17.67 -6.45 5.97
CA VAL A 65 -18.80 -7.04 5.24
C VAL A 65 -19.48 -5.95 4.43
N ASN A 66 -19.35 -6.04 3.10
CA ASN A 66 -19.99 -5.11 2.19
C ASN A 66 -21.31 -5.71 1.70
N GLU A 67 -22.42 -5.01 1.93
CA GLU A 67 -23.74 -5.43 1.44
C GLU A 67 -24.11 -4.65 0.18
N THR A 68 -24.48 -5.36 -0.87
CA THR A 68 -25.03 -4.79 -2.11
C THR A 68 -26.42 -5.35 -2.36
N SER A 69 -27.36 -4.51 -2.77
CA SER A 69 -28.73 -4.93 -3.12
C SER A 69 -29.00 -4.75 -4.61
N LEU A 70 -29.67 -5.74 -5.22
CA LEU A 70 -30.08 -5.72 -6.62
C LEU A 70 -31.57 -6.02 -6.74
N ASP A 71 -32.32 -5.16 -7.44
CA ASP A 71 -33.72 -5.41 -7.74
C ASP A 71 -33.85 -6.37 -8.94
N LEU A 72 -34.28 -7.59 -8.66
CA LEU A 72 -34.54 -8.65 -9.64
C LEU A 72 -36.02 -8.76 -10.01
N ALA A 73 -36.93 -7.98 -9.42
CA ALA A 73 -38.37 -8.11 -9.63
C ALA A 73 -38.78 -7.94 -11.09
N ARG A 74 -37.95 -7.24 -11.89
CA ARG A 74 -38.16 -7.02 -13.33
C ARG A 74 -37.62 -8.15 -14.21
N LYS A 75 -36.89 -9.11 -13.65
CA LYS A 75 -36.31 -10.25 -14.40
C LYS A 75 -37.34 -11.38 -14.47
N PRO A 76 -37.73 -11.85 -15.67
CA PRO A 76 -38.66 -12.97 -15.80
C PRO A 76 -38.18 -14.21 -15.05
N GLY A 77 -39.05 -14.79 -14.21
CA GLY A 77 -38.76 -16.00 -13.44
C GLY A 77 -37.80 -15.79 -12.26
N TRP A 78 -37.64 -14.55 -11.77
CA TRP A 78 -36.78 -14.25 -10.63
C TRP A 78 -37.15 -15.04 -9.37
N GLU A 79 -38.43 -15.42 -9.21
CA GLU A 79 -38.94 -16.19 -8.08
C GLU A 79 -38.32 -17.60 -7.98
N ARG A 80 -37.69 -18.07 -9.06
CA ARG A 80 -37.04 -19.38 -9.13
C ARG A 80 -35.52 -19.30 -9.02
N LEU A 81 -34.96 -18.10 -8.90
CA LEU A 81 -33.51 -17.93 -8.81
C LEU A 81 -33.01 -18.46 -7.46
N VAL A 82 -31.90 -19.17 -7.52
CA VAL A 82 -31.16 -19.65 -6.35
C VAL A 82 -29.83 -18.89 -6.21
N PRO A 83 -29.14 -18.97 -5.06
CA PRO A 83 -27.80 -18.38 -4.88
C PRO A 83 -26.84 -18.68 -6.04
N ASP A 84 -26.84 -19.92 -6.54
CA ASP A 84 -25.98 -20.33 -7.66
C ASP A 84 -26.28 -19.60 -8.98
N ASP A 85 -27.53 -19.15 -9.21
CA ASP A 85 -27.85 -18.32 -10.36
C ASP A 85 -27.20 -16.93 -10.25
N LEU A 86 -27.17 -16.36 -9.03
CA LEU A 86 -26.48 -15.10 -8.75
C LEU A 86 -24.97 -15.26 -8.93
N ARG A 87 -24.38 -16.36 -8.45
CA ARG A 87 -22.96 -16.69 -8.70
C ARG A 87 -22.67 -16.81 -10.19
N ALA A 88 -23.52 -17.49 -10.95
CA ALA A 88 -23.38 -17.62 -12.40
C ALA A 88 -23.51 -16.27 -13.12
N MET A 89 -24.37 -15.37 -12.63
CA MET A 89 -24.45 -13.98 -13.14
C MET A 89 -23.17 -13.19 -12.88
N ALA A 90 -22.63 -13.27 -11.65
CA ALA A 90 -21.37 -12.62 -11.29
C ALA A 90 -20.19 -13.19 -12.11
N ALA A 91 -20.10 -14.51 -12.25
CA ALA A 91 -19.07 -15.19 -13.03
C ALA A 91 -19.05 -14.74 -14.50
N ARG A 92 -20.23 -14.63 -15.13
CA ARG A 92 -20.36 -14.10 -16.50
C ARG A 92 -19.93 -12.64 -16.61
N THR A 93 -20.30 -11.82 -15.63
CA THR A 93 -19.97 -10.38 -15.61
C THR A 93 -18.46 -10.17 -15.46
N LEU A 94 -17.84 -10.94 -14.57
CA LEU A 94 -16.40 -10.87 -14.26
C LEU A 94 -15.53 -11.69 -15.21
N ARG A 95 -16.13 -12.49 -16.10
CA ARG A 95 -15.47 -13.38 -17.06
C ARG A 95 -14.50 -14.37 -16.39
N VAL A 96 -14.90 -14.92 -15.26
CA VAL A 96 -14.16 -15.95 -14.51
C VAL A 96 -14.99 -17.23 -14.40
N PRO A 97 -14.36 -18.39 -14.17
CA PRO A 97 -15.09 -19.62 -13.84
C PRO A 97 -16.01 -19.44 -12.63
N ILE A 98 -17.16 -20.11 -12.61
CA ILE A 98 -18.10 -20.04 -11.47
C ILE A 98 -17.46 -20.49 -10.14
N GLU A 99 -16.49 -21.40 -10.20
CA GLU A 99 -15.74 -21.88 -9.03
C GLU A 99 -14.93 -20.78 -8.35
N GLU A 100 -14.50 -19.76 -9.10
CA GLU A 100 -13.83 -18.60 -8.51
C GLU A 100 -14.81 -17.72 -7.73
N ILE A 101 -16.10 -17.70 -8.11
CA ILE A 101 -17.15 -16.97 -7.37
C ILE A 101 -17.61 -17.78 -6.15
N ARG A 102 -17.82 -19.09 -6.29
CA ARG A 102 -18.21 -19.97 -5.18
C ARG A 102 -17.20 -19.95 -4.04
N ALA A 103 -15.93 -19.65 -4.32
CA ALA A 103 -14.88 -19.56 -3.32
C ALA A 103 -15.01 -18.38 -2.35
N PHE A 104 -15.80 -17.36 -2.68
CA PHE A 104 -15.94 -16.13 -1.89
C PHE A 104 -17.36 -15.85 -1.40
N TYR A 105 -18.35 -16.61 -1.87
CA TYR A 105 -19.76 -16.39 -1.53
C TYR A 105 -20.43 -17.71 -1.15
N ASP A 106 -20.69 -17.90 0.14
CA ASP A 106 -21.50 -18.99 0.64
C ASP A 106 -22.99 -18.74 0.36
N ASP A 107 -23.85 -19.74 0.59
CA ASP A 107 -25.29 -19.59 0.33
C ASP A 107 -25.91 -18.51 1.25
N GLU A 108 -25.39 -18.33 2.45
CA GLU A 108 -25.82 -17.27 3.39
C GLU A 108 -25.45 -15.85 2.95
N ASP A 109 -24.45 -15.72 2.07
CA ASP A 109 -24.02 -14.44 1.54
C ASP A 109 -24.93 -13.95 0.40
N LEU A 110 -25.84 -14.80 -0.08
CA LEU A 110 -26.68 -14.56 -1.24
C LEU A 110 -28.15 -14.82 -0.90
N CYS A 111 -28.89 -13.78 -0.55
CA CYS A 111 -30.29 -13.89 -0.18
C CYS A 111 -31.18 -13.20 -1.23
N ILE A 112 -32.29 -13.83 -1.64
CA ILE A 112 -33.32 -13.17 -2.47
C ILE A 112 -34.60 -13.11 -1.64
N ASP A 113 -35.09 -11.91 -1.37
CA ASP A 113 -36.31 -11.72 -0.58
C ASP A 113 -37.59 -11.92 -1.41
N ALA A 114 -38.74 -11.93 -0.72
CA ALA A 114 -40.06 -12.12 -1.35
C ALA A 114 -40.48 -10.97 -2.28
N ARG A 115 -39.72 -9.86 -2.32
CA ARG A 115 -39.95 -8.72 -3.22
C ARG A 115 -39.03 -8.76 -4.44
N GLY A 116 -38.15 -9.76 -4.52
CA GLY A 116 -37.16 -9.88 -5.58
C GLY A 116 -35.92 -9.03 -5.35
N ILE A 117 -35.67 -8.57 -4.12
CA ILE A 117 -34.43 -7.89 -3.78
C ILE A 117 -33.38 -8.95 -3.42
N ALA A 118 -32.33 -9.03 -4.22
CA ALA A 118 -31.17 -9.84 -3.93
C ALA A 118 -30.16 -9.05 -3.09
N THR A 119 -29.84 -9.54 -1.90
CA THR A 119 -28.77 -9.04 -1.04
C THR A 119 -27.54 -9.92 -1.21
N ILE A 120 -26.42 -9.30 -1.57
CA ILE A 120 -25.10 -9.93 -1.72
C ILE A 120 -24.20 -9.39 -0.62
N ARG A 121 -23.66 -10.28 0.20
CA ARG A 121 -22.69 -9.96 1.26
C ARG A 121 -21.30 -10.38 0.82
N HIS A 122 -20.41 -9.43 0.63
CA HIS A 122 -19.01 -9.73 0.33
C HIS A 122 -18.19 -9.58 1.61
N ARG A 123 -17.71 -10.71 2.13
CA ARG A 123 -16.87 -10.75 3.33
C ARG A 123 -15.40 -10.60 2.95
N LYS A 124 -14.67 -9.80 3.73
CA LYS A 124 -13.24 -9.55 3.57
C LYS A 124 -12.54 -9.60 4.93
N ASP A 125 -11.31 -10.08 4.91
CA ASP A 125 -10.44 -9.99 6.08
C ASP A 125 -9.85 -8.60 6.15
N ALA A 126 -9.92 -7.97 7.32
CA ALA A 126 -9.49 -6.60 7.52
C ALA A 126 -8.15 -6.55 8.26
N LEU A 127 -7.26 -5.68 7.79
CA LEU A 127 -5.97 -5.38 8.37
C LEU A 127 -6.03 -4.02 9.06
N TYR A 128 -5.44 -3.93 10.25
CA TYR A 128 -5.46 -2.75 11.10
C TYR A 128 -4.07 -2.37 11.58
N VAL A 129 -3.81 -1.07 11.73
CA VAL A 129 -2.68 -0.59 12.53
C VAL A 129 -3.08 -0.65 14.00
N LEU A 130 -2.20 -1.23 14.84
CA LEU A 130 -2.40 -1.30 16.28
C LEU A 130 -1.39 -0.38 16.98
N ASP A 131 -1.79 0.87 17.24
CA ASP A 131 -0.86 1.89 17.73
C ASP A 131 -0.32 1.58 19.14
N ASP A 132 -1.16 1.03 20.01
CA ASP A 132 -0.79 0.51 21.34
C ASP A 132 -0.56 -1.02 21.35
N GLY A 133 -0.56 -1.63 20.17
CA GLY A 133 -0.49 -3.08 19.99
C GLY A 133 -1.81 -3.82 20.23
N THR A 134 -2.91 -3.15 20.53
CA THR A 134 -4.21 -3.78 20.82
C THR A 134 -5.28 -3.41 19.80
N PHE A 135 -6.37 -4.17 19.78
CA PHE A 135 -7.52 -3.88 18.92
C PHE A 135 -8.43 -2.76 19.44
N ALA A 136 -8.18 -2.21 20.65
CA ALA A 136 -9.06 -1.19 21.24
C ALA A 136 -9.01 0.15 20.50
N SER A 137 -7.85 0.48 19.93
CA SER A 137 -7.57 1.70 19.17
C SER A 137 -7.23 1.40 17.70
N ALA A 138 -7.66 0.24 17.20
CA ALA A 138 -7.32 -0.23 15.85
C ALA A 138 -7.80 0.73 14.77
N ARG A 139 -6.89 1.13 13.87
CA ARG A 139 -7.22 1.94 12.70
C ARG A 139 -7.19 1.08 11.44
N PHE A 140 -8.28 1.11 10.67
CA PHE A 140 -8.38 0.32 9.45
C PHE A 140 -7.27 0.73 8.47
N MET A 141 -6.61 -0.26 7.90
CA MET A 141 -5.46 -0.08 7.02
C MET A 141 -5.79 -0.57 5.61
N ALA A 142 -6.15 -1.84 5.48
CA ALA A 142 -6.38 -2.49 4.19
C ALA A 142 -7.30 -3.69 4.39
N CYS A 143 -7.72 -4.32 3.29
CA CYS A 143 -8.45 -5.58 3.38
C CYS A 143 -8.02 -6.54 2.27
N MET A 144 -8.41 -7.80 2.43
CA MET A 144 -8.10 -8.87 1.50
C MET A 144 -9.27 -9.85 1.43
N GLY A 145 -9.31 -10.69 0.39
CA GLY A 145 -10.35 -11.71 0.26
C GLY A 145 -10.42 -12.59 1.52
N ALA A 146 -11.63 -12.88 2.01
CA ALA A 146 -11.82 -13.66 3.22
C ALA A 146 -11.19 -15.05 3.09
N MET A 147 -10.15 -15.32 3.90
CA MET A 147 -9.45 -16.59 3.85
C MET A 147 -10.12 -17.63 4.73
N HIS A 148 -10.04 -18.89 4.30
CA HIS A 148 -10.29 -20.05 5.16
C HIS A 148 -9.11 -20.26 6.10
N TRP A 149 -9.02 -19.49 7.19
CA TRP A 149 -7.86 -19.49 8.10
C TRP A 149 -7.61 -20.83 8.78
N ASP A 150 -8.65 -21.63 8.96
CA ASP A 150 -8.57 -22.99 9.49
C ASP A 150 -8.05 -24.01 8.45
N ARG A 151 -8.09 -23.64 7.16
CA ARG A 151 -7.75 -24.49 6.00
C ARG A 151 -7.34 -23.67 4.77
N ILE A 152 -6.16 -23.07 4.79
CA ILE A 152 -5.63 -22.18 3.75
C ILE A 152 -5.60 -22.90 2.40
N ASP A 153 -6.27 -22.31 1.40
CA ASP A 153 -6.43 -22.89 0.06
C ASP A 153 -6.20 -21.91 -1.10
N PHE A 154 -5.93 -20.63 -0.82
CA PHE A 154 -5.54 -19.66 -1.84
C PHE A 154 -4.56 -18.59 -1.31
N LEU A 155 -3.93 -17.87 -2.24
CA LEU A 155 -3.16 -16.64 -1.98
C LEU A 155 -4.05 -15.42 -2.26
N PRO A 156 -4.21 -14.50 -1.31
CA PRO A 156 -5.19 -13.42 -1.41
C PRO A 156 -4.69 -12.23 -2.24
N VAL A 157 -5.64 -11.52 -2.84
CA VAL A 157 -5.46 -10.12 -3.30
C VAL A 157 -5.61 -9.19 -2.10
N VAL A 158 -4.78 -8.14 -2.03
CA VAL A 158 -4.92 -7.04 -1.07
C VAL A 158 -5.45 -5.81 -1.78
N GLU A 159 -6.49 -5.20 -1.21
CA GLU A 159 -7.05 -3.92 -1.63
C GLU A 159 -6.54 -2.79 -0.72
N LEU A 160 -6.55 -1.55 -1.23
CA LEU A 160 -5.94 -0.37 -0.56
C LEU A 160 -4.45 -0.58 -0.24
N PHE A 161 -3.72 -1.16 -1.20
CA PHE A 161 -2.30 -1.50 -1.04
C PHE A 161 -1.42 -0.31 -0.61
N GLN A 162 -1.74 0.91 -1.06
CA GLN A 162 -0.99 2.12 -0.69
C GLN A 162 -1.08 2.46 0.81
N SER A 163 -2.08 1.92 1.51
CA SER A 163 -2.26 2.08 2.96
C SER A 163 -1.44 1.09 3.78
N LEU A 164 -0.78 0.11 3.15
CA LEU A 164 0.00 -0.89 3.89
C LEU A 164 1.26 -0.29 4.50
N LEU A 165 1.44 -0.51 5.81
CA LEU A 165 2.72 -0.22 6.46
C LEU A 165 3.86 -1.06 5.87
N PRO A 166 5.08 -0.49 5.74
CA PRO A 166 6.25 -1.23 5.25
C PRO A 166 6.49 -2.52 6.05
N GLY A 167 6.70 -3.63 5.34
CA GLY A 167 6.89 -4.96 5.92
C GLY A 167 5.61 -5.78 6.11
N THR A 168 4.42 -5.18 5.99
CA THR A 168 3.13 -5.88 6.18
C THR A 168 3.00 -7.12 5.31
N GLY A 169 3.27 -7.01 4.01
CA GLY A 169 3.15 -8.15 3.09
C GLY A 169 3.99 -9.36 3.52
N SER A 170 5.27 -9.15 3.87
CA SER A 170 6.15 -10.23 4.31
C SER A 170 5.70 -10.84 5.65
N ALA A 171 5.29 -10.01 6.61
CA ALA A 171 4.87 -10.50 7.93
C ALA A 171 3.52 -11.24 7.89
N VAL A 172 2.57 -10.79 7.07
CA VAL A 172 1.31 -11.50 6.84
C VAL A 172 1.55 -12.81 6.10
N PHE A 173 2.44 -12.84 5.10
CA PHE A 173 2.79 -14.09 4.42
C PHE A 173 3.56 -15.07 5.31
N GLU A 174 4.34 -14.59 6.28
CA GLU A 174 4.94 -15.44 7.32
C GLU A 174 3.86 -16.13 8.18
N LEU A 175 2.77 -15.43 8.52
CA LEU A 175 1.61 -16.03 9.19
C LEU A 175 0.88 -17.04 8.28
N ILE A 176 0.51 -16.64 7.06
CA ILE A 176 -0.19 -17.50 6.09
C ILE A 176 0.61 -18.78 5.85
N ARG A 177 1.91 -18.64 5.57
CA ARG A 177 2.80 -19.78 5.34
C ARG A 177 2.91 -20.67 6.57
N GLY A 178 3.05 -20.06 7.75
CA GLY A 178 3.12 -20.78 9.01
C GLY A 178 1.88 -21.63 9.30
N LEU A 179 0.69 -21.06 9.12
CA LEU A 179 -0.58 -21.78 9.31
C LEU A 179 -0.80 -22.84 8.24
N TYR A 180 -0.42 -22.56 6.99
CA TYR A 180 -0.50 -23.53 5.90
C TYR A 180 0.36 -24.77 6.19
N ASP A 181 1.60 -24.57 6.66
CA ASP A 181 2.51 -25.67 7.00
C ASP A 181 1.95 -26.53 8.13
N ASP A 182 1.35 -25.92 9.16
CA ASP A 182 0.71 -26.65 10.26
C ASP A 182 -0.48 -27.50 9.76
N GLN A 183 -1.23 -27.01 8.77
CA GLN A 183 -2.38 -27.69 8.19
C GLN A 183 -2.00 -28.82 7.22
N ASN A 184 -0.77 -28.83 6.72
CA ASN A 184 -0.24 -29.83 5.79
C ASN A 184 0.85 -30.71 6.42
N GLU A 185 1.03 -30.65 7.75
CA GLU A 185 2.03 -31.44 8.45
C GLU A 185 1.82 -32.94 8.20
N GLY A 186 2.89 -33.63 7.77
CA GLY A 186 2.85 -35.06 7.44
C GLY A 186 2.23 -35.41 6.08
N ALA A 187 1.72 -34.44 5.32
CA ALA A 187 1.22 -34.69 3.97
C ALA A 187 2.36 -34.94 2.98
N GLN A 188 2.26 -36.01 2.18
CA GLN A 188 3.26 -36.30 1.13
C GLN A 188 3.23 -35.27 -0.02
N ASN A 189 2.03 -34.78 -0.35
CA ASN A 189 1.80 -33.77 -1.37
C ASN A 189 1.01 -32.62 -0.76
N PRO A 190 1.67 -31.53 -0.33
CA PRO A 190 0.99 -30.38 0.26
C PRO A 190 0.05 -29.74 -0.78
N ARG A 191 -1.09 -29.22 -0.32
CA ARG A 191 -2.15 -28.71 -1.22
C ARG A 191 -1.65 -27.54 -2.08
N PRO A 192 -1.73 -27.60 -3.42
CA PRO A 192 -1.38 -26.45 -4.23
C PRO A 192 -2.35 -25.28 -3.97
N LEU A 193 -1.80 -24.08 -3.82
CA LEU A 193 -2.55 -22.84 -3.69
C LEU A 193 -2.73 -22.19 -5.07
N ARG A 194 -3.77 -21.35 -5.20
CA ARG A 194 -3.96 -20.48 -6.37
C ARG A 194 -4.09 -19.03 -5.93
N TYR A 195 -3.73 -18.11 -6.80
CA TYR A 195 -4.00 -16.69 -6.55
C TYR A 195 -5.47 -16.38 -6.87
N ARG A 196 -6.21 -15.86 -5.88
CA ARG A 196 -7.66 -15.61 -6.02
C ARG A 196 -8.05 -14.25 -5.46
N GLY A 197 -9.02 -13.63 -6.13
CA GLY A 197 -9.72 -12.42 -5.68
C GLY A 197 -10.78 -11.98 -6.68
N ILE A 198 -11.69 -11.11 -6.25
CA ILE A 198 -12.83 -10.63 -7.05
C ILE A 198 -12.74 -9.10 -7.19
N PRO A 199 -12.14 -8.57 -8.27
CA PRO A 199 -11.32 -9.27 -9.26
C PRO A 199 -9.86 -9.50 -8.79
N THR A 200 -9.07 -10.25 -9.56
CA THR A 200 -7.63 -10.37 -9.34
C THR A 200 -6.89 -9.13 -9.85
N TYR A 201 -5.81 -8.73 -9.17
CA TYR A 201 -4.93 -7.62 -9.57
C TYR A 201 -3.46 -8.05 -9.47
N PRO A 202 -2.99 -8.92 -10.38
CA PRO A 202 -1.61 -9.38 -10.32
C PRO A 202 -0.64 -8.21 -10.53
N SER A 203 0.48 -8.25 -9.82
CA SER A 203 1.53 -7.24 -9.92
C SER A 203 2.91 -7.86 -9.74
N LYS A 204 3.94 -7.19 -10.25
CA LYS A 204 5.33 -7.61 -10.04
C LYS A 204 5.68 -7.70 -8.55
N ALA A 205 5.15 -6.78 -7.74
CA ALA A 205 5.36 -6.79 -6.29
C ALA A 205 4.73 -8.03 -5.64
N ALA A 206 3.49 -8.39 -6.01
CA ALA A 206 2.85 -9.61 -5.54
C ALA A 206 3.61 -10.87 -5.97
N TRP A 207 4.03 -10.94 -7.25
CA TRP A 207 4.84 -12.04 -7.77
C TRP A 207 6.12 -12.26 -6.96
N LEU A 208 6.88 -11.18 -6.72
CA LEU A 208 8.13 -11.24 -5.94
C LEU A 208 7.89 -11.65 -4.49
N LEU A 209 6.82 -11.15 -3.86
CA LEU A 209 6.44 -11.54 -2.51
C LEU A 209 6.08 -13.02 -2.43
N PHE A 210 5.18 -13.50 -3.31
CA PHE A 210 4.71 -14.89 -3.29
C PHE A 210 5.85 -15.86 -3.56
N SER A 211 6.72 -15.53 -4.52
CA SER A 211 7.87 -16.36 -4.91
C SER A 211 8.90 -16.54 -3.79
N ARG A 212 8.88 -15.70 -2.74
CA ARG A 212 9.72 -15.89 -1.56
C ARG A 212 9.20 -16.98 -0.63
N PHE A 213 7.89 -17.17 -0.56
CA PHE A 213 7.26 -18.13 0.36
C PHE A 213 6.76 -19.39 -0.35
N PHE A 214 6.56 -19.34 -1.67
CA PHE A 214 6.00 -20.40 -2.49
C PHE A 214 6.70 -20.50 -3.84
N VAL A 215 6.72 -21.69 -4.42
CA VAL A 215 7.24 -21.98 -5.77
C VAL A 215 6.08 -21.95 -6.75
N PRO A 216 6.13 -21.09 -7.79
CA PRO A 216 5.12 -21.05 -8.84
C PRO A 216 5.30 -22.20 -9.84
N HIS A 217 4.19 -22.79 -10.26
CA HIS A 217 4.13 -23.82 -11.30
C HIS A 217 3.15 -23.37 -12.39
N ALA A 218 3.68 -23.27 -13.61
CA ALA A 218 2.93 -22.92 -14.81
C ALA A 218 2.62 -24.16 -15.67
N PRO A 219 1.64 -24.05 -16.58
CA PRO A 219 1.46 -25.03 -17.64
C PRO A 219 2.77 -25.29 -18.42
N PRO A 220 3.00 -26.53 -18.92
CA PRO A 220 4.23 -26.88 -19.61
C PRO A 220 4.57 -25.93 -20.77
N GLY A 221 5.81 -25.46 -20.82
CA GLY A 221 6.32 -24.60 -21.89
C GLY A 221 5.99 -23.10 -21.75
N ALA A 222 5.38 -22.68 -20.65
CA ALA A 222 5.05 -21.27 -20.41
C ALA A 222 5.90 -20.62 -19.33
N ASP A 223 6.10 -19.30 -19.44
CA ASP A 223 6.72 -18.47 -18.40
C ASP A 223 5.70 -18.15 -17.30
N ALA A 224 5.97 -18.63 -16.09
CA ALA A 224 5.10 -18.45 -14.94
C ALA A 224 4.91 -16.98 -14.55
N ALA A 225 5.94 -16.15 -14.67
CA ALA A 225 5.84 -14.72 -14.35
C ALA A 225 4.96 -13.99 -15.36
N ALA A 226 5.12 -14.30 -16.65
CA ALA A 226 4.30 -13.72 -17.71
C ALA A 226 2.82 -14.11 -17.58
N ILE A 227 2.52 -15.38 -17.27
CA ILE A 227 1.14 -15.83 -17.02
C ILE A 227 0.57 -15.16 -15.77
N PHE A 228 1.33 -15.07 -14.68
CA PHE A 228 0.83 -14.45 -13.45
C PHE A 228 0.46 -12.99 -13.67
N LEU A 229 1.27 -12.23 -14.42
CA LEU A 229 1.02 -10.81 -14.69
C LEU A 229 -0.16 -10.57 -15.65
N ASP A 230 -0.63 -11.60 -16.35
CA ASP A 230 -1.85 -11.54 -17.15
C ASP A 230 -3.08 -11.80 -16.24
N GLN A 231 -3.87 -10.76 -16.00
CA GLN A 231 -5.06 -10.81 -15.15
C GLN A 231 -6.04 -11.93 -15.52
N ALA A 232 -6.22 -12.21 -16.82
CA ALA A 232 -7.14 -13.25 -17.28
C ALA A 232 -6.60 -14.66 -17.02
N ARG A 233 -5.29 -14.80 -16.86
CA ARG A 233 -4.58 -16.09 -16.79
C ARG A 233 -3.88 -16.34 -15.47
N ALA A 234 -3.84 -15.37 -14.56
CA ALA A 234 -3.16 -15.49 -13.27
C ALA A 234 -3.62 -16.70 -12.43
N HIS A 235 -4.88 -17.11 -12.60
CA HIS A 235 -5.49 -18.28 -11.95
C HIS A 235 -4.93 -19.63 -12.46
N GLU A 236 -4.25 -19.66 -13.60
CA GLU A 236 -3.59 -20.85 -14.17
C GLU A 236 -2.33 -21.25 -13.38
N ILE A 237 -1.73 -20.31 -12.62
CA ILE A 237 -0.55 -20.59 -11.79
C ILE A 237 -0.97 -21.29 -10.50
N THR A 238 -0.31 -22.40 -10.21
CA THR A 238 -0.40 -23.07 -8.91
C THR A 238 0.87 -22.82 -8.11
N TRP A 239 0.74 -22.78 -6.79
CA TRP A 239 1.81 -22.43 -5.87
C TRP A 239 1.99 -23.54 -4.85
N THR A 240 3.21 -24.03 -4.68
CA THR A 240 3.56 -25.00 -3.64
C THR A 240 4.52 -24.39 -2.64
N PRO A 241 4.63 -24.93 -1.42
CA PRO A 241 5.62 -24.48 -0.43
C PRO A 241 7.04 -24.35 -1.00
N ALA A 242 7.67 -23.19 -0.81
CA ALA A 242 9.12 -23.08 -0.93
C ALA A 242 9.82 -23.82 0.23
N PRO A 243 10.97 -24.47 -0.02
CA PRO A 243 11.70 -25.22 1.02
C PRO A 243 12.25 -24.31 2.12
N ASP A 244 12.79 -23.14 1.74
CA ASP A 244 13.44 -22.20 2.64
C ASP A 244 12.73 -20.84 2.60
N PRO A 245 11.57 -20.67 3.27
CA PRO A 245 10.92 -19.37 3.36
C PRO A 245 11.75 -18.39 4.22
N PRO A 246 11.60 -17.07 4.04
CA PRO A 246 12.27 -16.08 4.87
C PRO A 246 11.91 -16.21 6.35
N ALA A 247 12.91 -16.03 7.23
CA ALA A 247 12.76 -16.04 8.68
C ALA A 247 13.31 -14.74 9.28
N ARG A 248 12.65 -14.23 10.32
CA ARG A 248 12.95 -12.93 10.94
C ARG A 248 13.54 -13.08 12.34
N TYR A 249 14.64 -12.38 12.58
CA TYR A 249 15.37 -12.37 13.85
C TYR A 249 15.39 -10.96 14.40
N PHE A 250 14.89 -10.75 15.63
CA PHE A 250 14.83 -9.45 16.26
C PHE A 250 15.96 -9.28 17.27
N TYR A 251 16.43 -8.05 17.42
CA TYR A 251 17.45 -7.65 18.38
C TYR A 251 17.07 -6.33 19.00
N ASP A 252 17.29 -6.16 20.31
CA ASP A 252 16.95 -4.92 21.02
C ASP A 252 18.04 -3.86 20.93
N ARG A 253 19.31 -4.27 20.78
CA ARG A 253 20.47 -3.36 20.82
C ARG A 253 21.53 -3.75 19.76
N PRO A 254 21.59 -3.03 18.62
CA PRO A 254 20.62 -2.01 18.17
C PRO A 254 19.23 -2.62 17.90
N PRO A 255 18.15 -1.80 17.84
CA PRO A 255 16.79 -2.27 17.57
C PRO A 255 16.66 -2.69 16.10
N LEU A 256 17.10 -3.91 15.79
CA LEU A 256 17.32 -4.43 14.45
C LEU A 256 16.47 -5.67 14.21
N CYS A 257 15.86 -5.76 13.04
CA CYS A 257 15.32 -7.00 12.50
C CYS A 257 16.14 -7.45 11.29
N LEU A 258 16.58 -8.71 11.30
CA LEU A 258 17.27 -9.36 10.19
C LEU A 258 16.32 -10.38 9.57
N THR A 259 16.11 -10.29 8.25
CA THR A 259 15.42 -11.32 7.46
C THR A 259 16.46 -12.19 6.77
N VAL A 260 16.42 -13.50 7.03
CA VAL A 260 17.33 -14.50 6.47
C VAL A 260 16.54 -15.48 5.62
N GLN A 261 17.05 -15.83 4.46
CA GLN A 261 16.50 -16.87 3.61
C GLN A 261 17.59 -17.88 3.23
N GLY A 262 17.40 -19.15 3.59
CA GLY A 262 18.47 -20.15 3.55
C GLY A 262 19.66 -19.71 4.41
N THR A 263 20.82 -19.53 3.78
CA THR A 263 22.05 -19.06 4.45
C THR A 263 22.35 -17.57 4.22
N SER A 264 21.47 -16.84 3.54
CA SER A 264 21.71 -15.47 3.09
C SER A 264 20.85 -14.47 3.87
N ILE A 265 21.46 -13.35 4.27
CA ILE A 265 20.68 -12.20 4.74
C ILE A 265 20.04 -11.54 3.53
N GLU A 266 18.73 -11.35 3.59
CA GLU A 266 17.96 -10.71 2.52
C GLU A 266 17.69 -9.24 2.81
N LYS A 267 17.48 -8.92 4.08
CA LYS A 267 17.04 -7.60 4.52
C LYS A 267 17.46 -7.32 5.97
N ALA A 268 17.76 -6.06 6.24
CA ALA A 268 17.94 -5.53 7.59
C ALA A 268 17.09 -4.28 7.78
N THR A 269 16.36 -4.20 8.88
CA THR A 269 15.51 -3.06 9.23
C THR A 269 15.88 -2.57 10.61
N LEU A 270 16.29 -1.31 10.71
CA LEU A 270 16.52 -0.63 11.99
C LEU A 270 15.24 0.12 12.38
N ALA A 271 14.69 -0.17 13.56
CA ALA A 271 13.44 0.45 14.01
C ALA A 271 13.60 1.95 14.37
N ASP A 272 14.83 2.38 14.64
CA ASP A 272 15.21 3.76 14.95
C ASP A 272 15.69 4.56 13.72
N ASP A 273 15.45 4.04 12.51
CA ASP A 273 15.88 4.68 11.26
C ASP A 273 14.93 5.81 10.82
N GLU A 274 15.41 7.04 10.84
CA GLU A 274 14.66 8.24 10.44
C GLU A 274 14.26 8.26 8.95
N SER A 275 14.87 7.42 8.11
CA SER A 275 14.45 7.29 6.70
C SER A 275 13.21 6.39 6.53
N GLY A 276 12.91 5.54 7.51
CA GLY A 276 11.82 4.55 7.40
C GLY A 276 12.03 3.56 6.25
N LEU A 277 13.28 3.26 5.90
CA LEU A 277 13.69 2.33 4.83
C LEU A 277 14.47 1.14 5.40
N SER A 278 14.41 0.01 4.69
CA SER A 278 15.25 -1.16 5.00
C SER A 278 16.49 -1.18 4.12
N TYR A 279 17.53 -1.87 4.60
CA TYR A 279 18.69 -2.26 3.81
C TYR A 279 18.42 -3.61 3.17
N VAL A 280 18.86 -3.82 1.93
CA VAL A 280 18.63 -5.08 1.21
C VAL A 280 19.92 -5.72 0.74
N ASN A 281 19.90 -7.04 0.56
CA ASN A 281 21.04 -7.72 -0.04
C ASN A 281 21.23 -7.25 -1.48
N PRO A 282 22.44 -6.82 -1.89
CA PRO A 282 22.70 -6.39 -3.26
C PRO A 282 22.72 -7.54 -4.28
N ALA A 283 22.79 -8.80 -3.84
CA ALA A 283 22.89 -9.95 -4.73
C ALA A 283 21.70 -10.04 -5.69
N GLY A 284 21.97 -10.16 -7.00
CA GLY A 284 20.95 -10.24 -8.04
C GLY A 284 20.29 -8.90 -8.41
N HIS A 285 20.64 -7.81 -7.73
CA HIS A 285 20.13 -6.48 -8.03
C HIS A 285 21.10 -5.70 -8.93
N ARG A 286 20.55 -5.05 -9.97
CA ARG A 286 21.33 -4.11 -10.81
C ARG A 286 21.67 -2.81 -10.07
N LEU A 287 20.75 -2.37 -9.21
CA LEU A 287 20.85 -1.19 -8.36
C LEU A 287 20.29 -1.53 -6.98
N ALA A 288 20.93 -1.03 -5.93
CA ALA A 288 20.41 -1.14 -4.58
C ALA A 288 19.26 -0.13 -4.39
N PRO A 289 18.07 -0.53 -3.92
CA PRO A 289 17.01 0.37 -3.52
C PRO A 289 17.53 1.47 -2.58
N TRP A 290 17.35 2.72 -2.99
CA TRP A 290 17.81 3.93 -2.29
C TRP A 290 19.28 3.91 -1.87
N ASP A 291 20.11 3.16 -2.60
CA ASP A 291 21.53 2.94 -2.29
C ASP A 291 21.79 2.33 -0.89
N ARG A 292 20.80 1.59 -0.36
CA ARG A 292 20.88 0.92 0.95
C ARG A 292 21.15 -0.56 0.79
N THR A 293 22.30 -1.02 1.27
CA THR A 293 22.68 -2.44 1.20
C THR A 293 23.00 -3.04 2.55
N VAL A 294 22.70 -4.34 2.72
CA VAL A 294 23.18 -5.15 3.84
C VAL A 294 24.01 -6.33 3.32
N THR A 295 25.12 -6.61 4.00
CA THR A 295 25.95 -7.80 3.76
C THR A 295 26.38 -8.44 5.07
N ALA A 296 26.74 -9.72 5.03
CA ALA A 296 27.31 -10.46 6.15
C ALA A 296 28.75 -10.83 5.84
N GLN A 297 29.69 -10.57 6.74
CA GLN A 297 31.07 -11.02 6.61
C GLN A 297 31.57 -11.55 7.95
N ASN A 298 31.89 -12.84 8.03
CA ASN A 298 32.51 -13.46 9.21
C ASN A 298 31.75 -13.17 10.52
N GLY A 299 30.41 -13.22 10.50
CA GLY A 299 29.56 -12.93 11.67
C GLY A 299 29.40 -11.44 12.00
N ILE A 300 29.84 -10.55 11.12
CA ILE A 300 29.61 -9.10 11.19
C ILE A 300 28.60 -8.74 10.12
N ILE A 301 27.55 -8.02 10.51
CA ILE A 301 26.59 -7.43 9.58
C ILE A 301 27.09 -6.03 9.23
N GLU A 302 27.28 -5.78 7.94
CA GLU A 302 27.62 -4.45 7.43
C GLU A 302 26.40 -3.87 6.71
N ILE A 303 25.89 -2.75 7.21
CA ILE A 303 24.85 -1.97 6.55
C ILE A 303 25.46 -0.69 5.97
N HIS A 304 25.03 -0.35 4.77
CA HIS A 304 25.55 0.77 4.00
C HIS A 304 24.38 1.64 3.54
N ASP A 305 24.48 2.94 3.78
CA ASP A 305 23.62 3.98 3.22
C ASP A 305 24.54 4.94 2.46
N ARG A 306 24.72 4.68 1.15
CA ARG A 306 25.72 5.38 0.32
C ARG A 306 27.14 5.32 0.92
N GLN A 307 27.65 6.45 1.42
CA GLN A 307 28.99 6.57 2.00
C GLN A 307 29.01 6.18 3.48
N ASP A 308 27.86 6.19 4.14
CA ASP A 308 27.74 5.84 5.55
C ASP A 308 27.76 4.33 5.70
N ARG A 309 28.67 3.85 6.55
CA ARG A 309 28.88 2.42 6.81
C ARG A 309 28.79 2.17 8.30
N ARG A 310 27.95 1.22 8.70
CA ARG A 310 27.82 0.78 10.09
C ARG A 310 28.05 -0.72 10.17
N ARG A 311 28.92 -1.10 11.10
CA ARG A 311 29.21 -2.50 11.44
C ARG A 311 28.42 -2.88 12.68
N ILE A 312 27.70 -3.98 12.60
CA ILE A 312 26.89 -4.52 13.68
C ILE A 312 27.37 -5.95 13.94
N VAL A 313 27.90 -6.19 15.13
CA VAL A 313 28.43 -7.51 15.51
C VAL A 313 27.30 -8.33 16.09
N ILE A 314 26.64 -9.13 15.25
CA ILE A 314 25.54 -10.01 15.62
C ILE A 314 25.76 -11.38 14.98
N GLY A 315 25.81 -12.41 15.82
CA GLY A 315 25.86 -13.80 15.36
C GLY A 315 24.46 -14.33 15.04
N ILE A 316 24.24 -14.76 13.80
CA ILE A 316 23.12 -15.64 13.43
C ILE A 316 23.70 -17.00 13.03
N PRO A 317 23.36 -18.09 13.73
CA PRO A 317 23.77 -19.43 13.33
C PRO A 317 23.30 -19.75 11.91
N GLY A 318 24.21 -20.28 11.07
CA GLY A 318 23.87 -20.73 9.72
C GLY A 318 23.88 -19.65 8.63
N VAL A 319 24.09 -18.38 8.98
CA VAL A 319 24.29 -17.31 7.98
C VAL A 319 25.71 -17.39 7.41
N ALA A 320 25.81 -17.53 6.08
CA ALA A 320 27.06 -17.52 5.36
C ALA A 320 27.54 -16.10 5.09
N SER A 321 28.86 -15.94 4.93
CA SER A 321 29.42 -14.68 4.41
C SER A 321 28.87 -14.42 3.01
N SER A 322 28.45 -13.18 2.77
CA SER A 322 28.05 -12.70 1.46
C SER A 322 29.22 -12.82 0.48
N PRO A 323 28.97 -13.16 -0.80
CA PRO A 323 30.01 -13.23 -1.81
C PRO A 323 30.76 -11.89 -1.89
N SER A 324 32.10 -11.95 -1.99
CA SER A 324 32.89 -10.75 -2.28
C SER A 324 32.62 -10.34 -3.72
N GLY A 325 31.79 -9.32 -3.91
CA GLY A 325 31.42 -8.75 -5.20
C GLY A 325 31.51 -7.23 -5.16
N ALA A 326 31.65 -6.61 -6.33
CA ALA A 326 31.54 -5.16 -6.42
C ALA A 326 30.13 -4.74 -5.96
N ALA A 327 30.06 -3.79 -5.03
CA ALA A 327 28.78 -3.22 -4.64
C ALA A 327 28.10 -2.61 -5.89
N PRO A 328 26.77 -2.71 -6.02
CA PRO A 328 26.07 -2.05 -7.11
C PRO A 328 26.37 -0.56 -7.09
N PRO A 329 26.45 0.09 -8.26
CA PRO A 329 26.74 1.52 -8.33
C PRO A 329 25.65 2.30 -7.59
N SER A 330 26.05 3.32 -6.85
CA SER A 330 25.11 4.24 -6.19
C SER A 330 24.55 5.26 -7.19
N GLY A 331 23.32 5.71 -6.95
CA GLY A 331 22.75 6.84 -7.69
C GLY A 331 23.60 8.10 -7.55
N SER A 332 23.69 8.92 -8.61
CA SER A 332 24.46 10.16 -8.59
C SER A 332 23.83 11.25 -7.70
N VAL A 333 22.52 11.15 -7.42
CA VAL A 333 21.76 12.08 -6.58
C VAL A 333 21.02 11.28 -5.49
N ASP A 334 21.13 11.75 -4.24
CA ASP A 334 20.39 11.19 -3.09
C ASP A 334 18.99 11.81 -3.03
N TRP A 335 17.96 11.03 -2.69
CA TRP A 335 16.60 11.53 -2.50
C TRP A 335 16.52 12.60 -1.41
N ARG A 336 17.45 12.59 -0.44
CA ARG A 336 17.50 13.59 0.64
C ARG A 336 17.83 14.99 0.14
N THR A 337 18.51 15.12 -1.01
CA THR A 337 18.95 16.44 -1.51
C THR A 337 17.82 17.31 -2.03
N VAL A 338 16.61 16.77 -2.20
CA VAL A 338 15.46 17.55 -2.65
C VAL A 338 14.94 18.48 -1.55
N PHE A 339 15.20 18.17 -0.27
CA PHE A 339 14.70 18.96 0.86
C PHE A 339 15.52 20.23 1.07
N HIS A 340 14.84 21.35 1.22
CA HIS A 340 15.44 22.67 1.41
C HIS A 340 14.89 23.40 2.65
N PRO A 341 15.76 24.06 3.45
CA PRO A 341 17.22 24.13 3.29
C PRO A 341 17.94 22.84 3.71
N VAL A 342 17.30 22.01 4.54
CA VAL A 342 17.81 20.72 5.01
C VAL A 342 16.65 19.75 5.16
N MET A 343 16.94 18.44 5.06
CA MET A 343 15.98 17.40 5.41
C MET A 343 15.51 17.57 6.86
N PRO A 344 14.20 17.61 7.11
CA PRO A 344 13.67 17.72 8.47
C PRO A 344 13.94 16.43 9.25
N ALA A 345 14.14 16.56 10.56
CA ALA A 345 14.17 15.42 11.47
C ALA A 345 12.77 14.79 11.53
N ILE A 346 12.68 13.49 11.26
CA ILE A 346 11.41 12.74 11.23
C ILE A 346 11.53 11.61 12.25
N ASP A 347 10.56 11.52 13.16
CA ASP A 347 10.47 10.40 14.10
C ASP A 347 10.39 9.07 13.33
N PRO A 348 11.16 8.03 13.70
CA PRO A 348 11.15 6.75 13.00
C PRO A 348 9.75 6.12 12.88
N ASN A 349 8.86 6.26 13.87
CA ASN A 349 7.49 5.75 13.73
C ASN A 349 6.72 6.51 12.66
N ALA A 350 6.90 7.83 12.55
CA ALA A 350 6.31 8.61 11.45
C ALA A 350 6.96 8.24 10.11
N ALA A 351 8.28 8.03 10.09
CA ALA A 351 9.04 7.63 8.92
C ALA A 351 8.57 6.30 8.33
N PHE A 352 8.29 5.29 9.16
CA PHE A 352 7.69 4.03 8.72
C PHE A 352 6.17 4.11 8.56
N GLY A 353 5.50 4.91 9.40
CA GLY A 353 4.05 4.91 9.60
C GLY A 353 3.22 5.82 8.70
N SER A 354 3.86 6.71 7.92
CA SER A 354 3.15 7.68 7.09
C SER A 354 2.58 7.06 5.82
N VAL A 355 1.38 6.52 5.94
CA VAL A 355 0.55 5.96 4.87
C VAL A 355 -0.88 6.52 5.00
N PRO A 356 -1.63 6.68 3.90
CA PRO A 356 -3.02 7.11 3.98
C PRO A 356 -3.84 6.01 4.65
N LEU A 357 -4.62 6.37 5.68
CA LEU A 357 -5.52 5.47 6.39
C LEU A 357 -6.95 5.97 6.27
N TYR A 358 -7.89 5.03 6.20
CA TYR A 358 -9.28 5.33 5.87
C TYR A 358 -10.21 4.81 6.97
N PRO A 359 -11.05 5.66 7.57
CA PRO A 359 -12.07 5.20 8.50
C PRO A 359 -13.03 4.21 7.82
N GLN A 360 -13.40 3.16 8.54
CA GLN A 360 -14.38 2.16 8.10
C GLN A 360 -15.84 2.57 8.39
N ASP A 361 -16.02 3.68 9.11
CA ASP A 361 -17.29 4.25 9.51
C ASP A 361 -17.55 5.58 8.78
N GLU A 362 -18.50 6.37 9.28
CA GLU A 362 -18.91 7.63 8.67
C GLU A 362 -18.01 8.81 9.06
N THR A 363 -16.93 8.57 9.82
CA THR A 363 -15.93 9.59 10.13
C THR A 363 -15.29 10.09 8.82
N PRO A 364 -15.23 11.41 8.60
CA PRO A 364 -14.59 11.96 7.41
C PRO A 364 -13.14 11.51 7.27
N ILE A 365 -12.76 11.13 6.05
CA ILE A 365 -11.37 10.85 5.69
C ILE A 365 -10.52 12.10 5.95
N GLU A 366 -9.37 11.90 6.59
CA GLU A 366 -8.42 12.97 6.88
C GLU A 366 -7.82 13.57 5.60
N GLU A 367 -7.39 14.83 5.71
CA GLU A 367 -6.88 15.64 4.59
C GLU A 367 -5.89 14.90 3.69
N VAL A 368 -4.81 14.39 4.28
CA VAL A 368 -3.72 13.73 3.55
C VAL A 368 -4.20 12.45 2.86
N ALA A 369 -5.13 11.72 3.49
CA ALA A 369 -5.69 10.50 2.93
C ALA A 369 -6.70 10.75 1.79
N ALA A 370 -7.26 11.97 1.71
CA ALA A 370 -8.15 12.37 0.61
C ALA A 370 -7.37 12.80 -0.66
N GLN A 371 -6.11 13.21 -0.53
CA GLN A 371 -5.29 13.70 -1.65
C GLN A 371 -5.17 12.70 -2.82
N PRO A 372 -4.95 11.39 -2.59
CA PRO A 372 -4.86 10.41 -3.67
C PRO A 372 -6.10 10.36 -4.56
N PHE A 373 -7.32 10.56 -4.03
CA PHE A 373 -8.53 10.55 -4.85
C PHE A 373 -8.50 11.61 -5.94
N VAL A 374 -7.98 12.79 -5.61
CA VAL A 374 -7.87 13.91 -6.55
C VAL A 374 -6.70 13.70 -7.49
N ALA A 375 -5.52 13.33 -6.98
CA ALA A 375 -4.32 13.19 -7.79
C ALA A 375 -4.45 12.06 -8.82
N ASP A 376 -4.97 10.90 -8.42
CA ASP A 376 -5.19 9.77 -9.32
C ASP A 376 -6.26 10.11 -10.37
N TYR A 377 -7.30 10.87 -9.99
CA TYR A 377 -8.31 11.34 -10.96
C TYR A 377 -7.72 12.30 -11.99
N LEU A 378 -6.85 13.23 -11.58
CA LEU A 378 -6.15 14.12 -12.49
C LEU A 378 -5.18 13.37 -13.41
N GLN A 379 -4.55 12.32 -12.91
CA GLN A 379 -3.73 11.42 -13.73
C GLN A 379 -4.60 10.72 -14.79
N ASP A 380 -5.74 10.13 -14.40
CA ASP A 380 -6.69 9.52 -15.32
C ASP A 380 -7.20 10.51 -16.39
N LEU A 381 -7.51 11.74 -15.99
CA LEU A 381 -7.91 12.80 -16.91
C LEU A 381 -6.81 13.16 -17.90
N THR A 382 -5.54 13.11 -17.50
CA THR A 382 -4.42 13.36 -18.41
C THR A 382 -4.35 12.32 -19.53
N GLU A 383 -4.83 11.09 -19.27
CA GLU A 383 -4.88 10.02 -20.27
C GLU A 383 -6.14 10.11 -21.16
N GLN A 384 -7.24 10.64 -20.62
CA GLN A 384 -8.57 10.60 -21.26
C GLN A 384 -8.96 11.92 -21.96
N ASP A 385 -8.52 13.06 -21.44
CA ASP A 385 -8.85 14.40 -21.93
C ASP A 385 -7.64 15.05 -22.64
N ARG A 386 -7.83 15.40 -23.92
CA ARG A 386 -6.77 15.96 -24.76
C ARG A 386 -6.30 17.35 -24.34
N GLU A 387 -7.19 18.19 -23.81
CA GLU A 387 -6.83 19.54 -23.37
C GLU A 387 -6.05 19.49 -22.06
N ILE A 388 -6.47 18.64 -21.11
CA ILE A 388 -5.72 18.38 -19.88
C ILE A 388 -4.34 17.76 -20.20
N ALA A 389 -4.30 16.76 -21.07
CA ALA A 389 -3.06 16.15 -21.54
C ALA A 389 -2.09 17.19 -22.11
N LYS A 390 -2.60 18.15 -22.90
CA LYS A 390 -1.80 19.22 -23.49
C LYS A 390 -1.26 20.19 -22.42
N ILE A 391 -2.07 20.57 -21.43
CA ILE A 391 -1.64 21.42 -20.32
C ILE A 391 -0.46 20.77 -19.57
N VAL A 392 -0.63 19.50 -19.19
CA VAL A 392 0.39 18.73 -18.48
C VAL A 392 1.64 18.54 -19.34
N ALA A 393 1.48 18.21 -20.63
CA ALA A 393 2.59 18.04 -21.56
C ALA A 393 3.40 19.32 -21.82
N LEU A 394 2.82 20.52 -21.66
CA LEU A 394 3.50 21.79 -21.90
C LEU A 394 4.16 22.40 -20.64
N ALA A 395 3.84 21.91 -19.45
CA ALA A 395 4.30 22.51 -18.19
C ALA A 395 5.75 22.15 -17.82
N ASP A 396 6.71 23.07 -17.96
CA ASP A 396 8.09 22.80 -17.56
C ASP A 396 8.33 23.04 -16.06
N ARG A 397 7.52 23.89 -15.43
CA ARG A 397 7.57 24.21 -14.00
C ARG A 397 6.29 23.79 -13.30
N ILE A 398 6.42 22.87 -12.35
CA ILE A 398 5.31 22.31 -11.58
C ILE A 398 5.42 22.77 -10.14
N LEU A 399 4.31 23.30 -9.61
CA LEU A 399 4.13 23.55 -8.17
C LEU A 399 3.21 22.49 -7.58
N VAL A 400 3.60 21.92 -6.45
CA VAL A 400 2.70 21.13 -5.58
C VAL A 400 2.63 21.84 -4.24
N ASP A 401 1.46 22.27 -3.81
CA ASP A 401 1.26 23.06 -2.60
C ASP A 401 0.34 22.30 -1.65
N ASN A 402 0.87 21.90 -0.49
CA ASN A 402 0.19 21.08 0.51
C ASN A 402 -0.33 19.72 -0.03
N GLY A 403 0.30 19.19 -1.09
CA GLY A 403 -0.02 17.89 -1.71
C GLY A 403 0.91 16.75 -1.26
N ASP A 404 1.23 16.70 0.04
CA ASP A 404 2.34 15.90 0.59
C ASP A 404 2.26 14.39 0.34
N ALA A 405 1.06 13.82 0.18
CA ALA A 405 0.88 12.39 -0.14
C ALA A 405 0.93 12.07 -1.63
N VAL A 406 0.99 13.08 -2.50
CA VAL A 406 0.77 12.90 -3.94
C VAL A 406 1.79 13.62 -4.84
N ILE A 407 2.86 14.20 -4.27
CA ILE A 407 3.88 14.94 -5.03
C ILE A 407 4.40 14.14 -6.23
N ALA A 408 4.68 12.84 -6.05
CA ALA A 408 5.17 12.00 -7.15
C ALA A 408 4.11 11.74 -8.23
N THR A 409 2.83 11.63 -7.86
CA THR A 409 1.71 11.44 -8.79
C THR A 409 1.48 12.71 -9.63
N CYS A 410 1.67 13.90 -9.04
CA CYS A 410 1.54 15.18 -9.72
C CYS A 410 2.69 15.51 -10.69
N LEU A 411 3.75 14.70 -10.74
CA LEU A 411 4.93 14.92 -11.57
C LEU A 411 4.97 13.89 -12.73
N PRO A 412 4.68 14.31 -13.98
CA PRO A 412 4.87 13.46 -15.14
C PRO A 412 6.34 13.13 -15.35
N PHE A 413 6.65 11.85 -15.50
CA PHE A 413 8.00 11.31 -15.64
C PHE A 413 8.37 10.99 -17.10
N ASP A 414 8.02 11.89 -18.01
CA ASP A 414 8.28 11.79 -19.46
C ASP A 414 9.53 12.58 -19.90
N ARG A 415 9.86 13.67 -19.18
CA ARG A 415 10.99 14.56 -19.46
C ARG A 415 11.43 15.28 -18.18
N PRO A 416 12.63 15.90 -18.15
CA PRO A 416 13.03 16.69 -16.99
C PRO A 416 12.14 17.92 -16.80
N ARG A 417 11.61 18.12 -15.58
CA ARG A 417 10.77 19.28 -15.19
C ARG A 417 11.29 19.86 -13.89
N ASP A 418 11.09 21.15 -13.70
CA ASP A 418 11.43 21.84 -12.46
C ASP A 418 10.24 21.73 -11.49
N LEU A 419 10.43 21.02 -10.38
CA LEU A 419 9.39 20.80 -9.37
C LEU A 419 9.70 21.61 -8.12
N VAL A 420 8.72 22.40 -7.67
CA VAL A 420 8.70 22.96 -6.32
C VAL A 420 7.52 22.36 -5.55
N ALA A 421 7.80 21.71 -4.43
CA ALA A 421 6.77 21.24 -3.50
C ALA A 421 6.83 22.09 -2.22
N LEU A 422 5.70 22.64 -1.78
CA LEU A 422 5.56 23.31 -0.49
C LEU A 422 4.96 22.31 0.51
N VAL A 423 5.78 21.94 1.50
CA VAL A 423 5.56 20.76 2.35
C VAL A 423 5.07 21.15 3.73
N SER A 424 3.92 20.59 4.13
CA SER A 424 3.31 20.77 5.45
C SER A 424 3.33 19.50 6.31
N ARG A 425 3.51 18.33 5.68
CA ARG A 425 3.57 16.99 6.29
C ARG A 425 4.85 16.27 5.87
N PRO A 426 5.97 16.52 6.55
CA PRO A 426 7.29 16.08 6.10
C PRO A 426 7.46 14.57 5.92
N ALA A 427 6.83 13.78 6.78
CA ALA A 427 6.94 12.33 6.72
C ALA A 427 6.26 11.72 5.48
N PHE A 428 5.17 12.32 4.99
CA PHE A 428 4.55 11.94 3.72
C PHE A 428 5.39 12.41 2.52
N ALA A 429 5.87 13.66 2.55
CA ALA A 429 6.76 14.18 1.52
C ALA A 429 8.05 13.35 1.39
N MET A 430 8.60 12.84 2.49
CA MET A 430 9.72 11.89 2.48
C MET A 430 9.42 10.64 1.64
N LYS A 431 8.23 10.04 1.79
CA LYS A 431 7.81 8.90 0.96
C LYS A 431 7.71 9.27 -0.51
N GLN A 432 7.26 10.48 -0.82
CA GLN A 432 7.23 10.96 -2.21
C GLN A 432 8.64 11.16 -2.78
N ALA A 433 9.57 11.73 -2.03
CA ALA A 433 10.96 11.87 -2.45
C ALA A 433 11.61 10.50 -2.73
N GLN A 434 11.36 9.51 -1.85
CA GLN A 434 11.81 8.13 -2.02
C GLN A 434 11.19 7.46 -3.26
N ARG A 435 9.92 7.75 -3.57
CA ARG A 435 9.23 7.25 -4.78
C ARG A 435 9.79 7.88 -6.05
N ILE A 436 9.99 9.19 -6.08
CA ILE A 436 10.61 9.92 -7.21
C ILE A 436 12.01 9.38 -7.47
N TRP A 437 12.81 9.14 -6.42
CA TRP A 437 14.14 8.53 -6.57
C TRP A 437 14.06 7.13 -7.18
N ALA A 438 13.11 6.29 -6.74
CA ALA A 438 12.95 4.94 -7.30
C ALA A 438 12.60 4.97 -8.80
N LEU A 439 11.71 5.89 -9.21
CA LEU A 439 11.40 6.12 -10.63
C LEU A 439 12.64 6.57 -11.42
N CYS A 440 13.41 7.52 -10.89
CA CYS A 440 14.67 7.95 -11.49
C CYS A 440 15.68 6.79 -11.62
N ALA A 441 15.77 5.92 -10.62
CA ALA A 441 16.68 4.77 -10.64
C ALA A 441 16.26 3.73 -11.70
N GLU A 442 14.96 3.47 -11.85
CA GLU A 442 14.43 2.58 -12.91
C GLU A 442 14.72 3.11 -14.32
N LEU A 443 14.65 4.43 -14.50
CA LEU A 443 14.91 5.10 -15.78
C LEU A 443 16.41 5.42 -16.01
N GLY A 444 17.26 5.31 -14.98
CA GLY A 444 18.65 5.77 -15.02
C GLY A 444 18.80 7.29 -15.16
N ARG A 445 17.84 8.08 -14.61
CA ARG A 445 17.72 9.54 -14.78
C ARG A 445 17.76 10.32 -13.46
N TRP A 446 18.81 10.15 -12.66
CA TRP A 446 19.00 10.94 -11.43
C TRP A 446 19.17 12.46 -11.70
N ASP A 447 19.55 12.85 -12.92
CA ASP A 447 19.56 14.25 -13.36
C ASP A 447 18.17 14.91 -13.32
N TRP A 448 17.09 14.13 -13.30
CA TRP A 448 15.73 14.66 -13.16
C TRP A 448 15.40 14.96 -11.71
N LEU A 449 15.90 14.14 -10.78
CA LEU A 449 15.70 14.34 -9.35
C LEU A 449 16.32 15.66 -8.86
N SER A 450 17.47 16.06 -9.42
CA SER A 450 18.16 17.32 -9.03
C SER A 450 17.38 18.59 -9.39
N ARG A 451 16.27 18.46 -10.13
CA ARG A 451 15.34 19.55 -10.46
C ARG A 451 14.14 19.64 -9.51
N ALA A 452 14.05 18.74 -8.54
CA ALA A 452 13.02 18.78 -7.51
C ALA A 452 13.49 19.52 -6.26
N ARG A 453 12.62 20.36 -5.72
CA ARG A 453 12.85 21.12 -4.49
C ARG A 453 11.63 21.07 -3.58
N PHE A 454 11.81 20.52 -2.38
CA PHE A 454 10.80 20.37 -1.36
C PHE A 454 11.09 21.43 -0.30
N CYS A 455 10.33 22.52 -0.32
CA CYS A 455 10.44 23.63 0.61
C CYS A 455 9.55 23.39 1.83
N MET A 456 10.15 23.44 3.01
CA MET A 456 9.44 23.32 4.28
C MET A 456 8.60 24.58 4.56
N GLU A 457 7.63 24.47 5.46
CA GLU A 457 6.81 25.60 5.89
C GLU A 457 7.66 26.80 6.31
N GLY A 458 7.27 28.01 5.85
CA GLY A 458 8.00 29.26 6.09
C GLY A 458 9.14 29.53 5.10
N GLU A 459 9.57 28.55 4.30
CA GLU A 459 10.59 28.77 3.27
C GLU A 459 9.99 29.38 1.99
N PRO A 460 10.57 30.47 1.46
CA PRO A 460 10.07 31.09 0.26
C PRO A 460 10.33 30.23 -0.98
N VAL A 461 9.36 30.20 -1.89
CA VAL A 461 9.58 29.80 -3.28
C VAL A 461 10.74 30.63 -3.87
N PRO A 462 11.60 30.07 -4.75
CA PRO A 462 12.70 30.84 -5.34
C PRO A 462 12.23 32.16 -5.95
N VAL A 463 12.99 33.23 -5.72
CA VAL A 463 12.61 34.59 -6.17
C VAL A 463 12.41 34.63 -7.69
N GLY A 464 11.27 35.16 -8.13
CA GLY A 464 10.92 35.25 -9.55
C GLY A 464 10.51 33.92 -10.19
N TRP A 465 10.42 32.84 -9.41
CA TRP A 465 9.92 31.57 -9.90
C TRP A 465 8.39 31.56 -9.92
N GLN A 466 7.84 31.11 -11.03
CA GLN A 466 6.41 30.92 -11.24
C GLN A 466 6.18 29.58 -11.95
N ALA A 467 5.12 28.90 -11.56
CA ALA A 467 4.70 27.63 -12.13
C ALA A 467 3.96 27.83 -13.46
N ASP A 468 4.11 26.86 -14.35
CA ASP A 468 3.27 26.70 -15.54
C ASP A 468 1.99 25.93 -15.20
N LEU A 469 2.12 24.98 -14.26
CA LEU A 469 1.05 24.16 -13.72
C LEU A 469 1.20 24.04 -12.19
N ALA A 470 0.13 24.28 -11.45
CA ALA A 470 0.08 24.10 -10.01
C ALA A 470 -0.97 23.07 -9.58
N TYR A 471 -0.63 22.25 -8.60
CA TYR A 471 -1.55 21.41 -7.84
C TYR A 471 -1.60 21.96 -6.42
N VAL A 472 -2.75 22.47 -5.99
CA VAL A 472 -2.87 23.20 -4.73
C VAL A 472 -3.96 22.59 -3.88
N TRP A 473 -3.64 22.28 -2.63
CA TRP A 473 -4.60 21.77 -1.65
C TRP A 473 -4.75 22.79 -0.52
N LEU A 474 -5.92 23.40 -0.37
CA LEU A 474 -6.18 24.25 0.78
C LEU A 474 -6.29 23.39 2.06
N PRO A 475 -5.60 23.75 3.15
CA PRO A 475 -5.75 23.06 4.42
C PRO A 475 -7.21 23.05 4.90
N TYR A 476 -7.67 21.94 5.47
CA TYR A 476 -9.03 21.82 6.02
C TYR A 476 -9.30 22.84 7.13
N GLU A 477 -8.27 23.18 7.90
CA GLU A 477 -8.36 24.21 8.94
C GLU A 477 -8.68 25.61 8.40
N ASP A 478 -8.35 25.90 7.13
CA ASP A 478 -8.60 27.19 6.48
C ASP A 478 -10.02 27.30 5.88
N PHE A 479 -10.79 26.20 5.83
CA PHE A 479 -12.06 26.17 5.07
C PHE A 479 -13.11 27.15 5.60
N GLU A 480 -13.13 27.36 6.91
CA GLU A 480 -14.06 28.24 7.60
C GLU A 480 -13.50 29.66 7.81
N GLU A 481 -12.30 29.96 7.31
CA GLU A 481 -11.62 31.24 7.47
C GLU A 481 -11.62 32.05 6.16
N PRO A 482 -12.57 33.00 5.94
CA PRO A 482 -12.64 33.77 4.70
C PRO A 482 -11.33 34.50 4.36
N ALA A 483 -10.63 34.99 5.39
CA ALA A 483 -9.34 35.66 5.20
C ALA A 483 -8.24 34.71 4.73
N ALA A 484 -8.25 33.44 5.16
CA ALA A 484 -7.32 32.42 4.70
C ALA A 484 -7.58 32.07 3.23
N LEU A 485 -8.85 31.88 2.87
CA LEU A 485 -9.26 31.66 1.49
C LEU A 485 -8.82 32.82 0.57
N GLU A 486 -9.08 34.07 0.96
CA GLU A 486 -8.66 35.24 0.17
C GLU A 486 -7.14 35.32 0.01
N ARG A 487 -6.38 35.05 1.08
CA ARG A 487 -4.90 34.95 1.02
C ARG A 487 -4.46 33.85 0.07
N GLY A 488 -5.08 32.67 0.11
CA GLY A 488 -4.79 31.55 -0.78
C GLY A 488 -4.98 31.93 -2.26
N ALA A 489 -6.08 32.60 -2.59
CA ALA A 489 -6.35 33.04 -3.97
C ALA A 489 -5.34 34.09 -4.45
N ALA A 490 -4.98 35.04 -3.58
CA ALA A 490 -3.97 36.06 -3.87
C ALA A 490 -2.57 35.45 -4.06
N LEU A 491 -2.18 34.49 -3.21
CA LEU A 491 -0.90 33.78 -3.34
C LEU A 491 -0.80 33.04 -4.67
N LEU A 492 -1.90 32.45 -5.13
CA LEU A 492 -1.94 31.70 -6.37
C LEU A 492 -1.62 32.58 -7.59
N LEU A 493 -2.11 33.82 -7.64
CA LEU A 493 -1.78 34.80 -8.69
C LEU A 493 -0.28 35.14 -8.76
N HIS A 494 0.43 35.06 -7.63
CA HIS A 494 1.86 35.31 -7.59
C HIS A 494 2.68 34.07 -7.95
N ARG A 495 2.16 32.88 -7.66
CA ARG A 495 2.84 31.59 -7.82
C ARG A 495 2.68 30.97 -9.21
N VAL A 496 1.60 31.28 -9.93
CA VAL A 496 1.33 30.76 -11.28
C VAL A 496 1.48 31.87 -12.30
N ARG A 497 2.19 31.62 -13.40
CA ARG A 497 2.39 32.61 -14.46
C ARG A 497 1.09 32.89 -15.21
N ARG A 498 0.99 34.05 -15.87
CA ARG A 498 -0.10 34.34 -16.80
C ARG A 498 -0.15 33.32 -17.94
N GLY A 499 -1.34 32.80 -18.26
CA GLY A 499 -1.54 31.70 -19.21
C GLY A 499 -1.15 30.32 -18.65
N GLY A 500 -0.79 30.23 -17.38
CA GLY A 500 -0.63 28.98 -16.65
C GLY A 500 -1.96 28.40 -16.18
N HIS A 501 -1.89 27.21 -15.60
CA HIS A 501 -3.05 26.49 -15.08
C HIS A 501 -2.85 26.06 -13.63
N ALA A 502 -3.94 25.90 -12.89
CA ALA A 502 -3.92 25.26 -11.58
C ALA A 502 -5.07 24.28 -11.41
N PHE A 503 -4.81 23.16 -10.74
CA PHE A 503 -5.82 22.29 -10.14
C PHE A 503 -5.83 22.58 -8.65
N VAL A 504 -6.94 23.12 -8.15
CA VAL A 504 -7.06 23.57 -6.76
C VAL A 504 -8.13 22.78 -6.06
N THR A 505 -7.83 22.22 -4.90
CA THR A 505 -8.79 21.50 -4.07
C THR A 505 -9.06 22.31 -2.80
N GLY A 506 -10.33 22.55 -2.50
CA GLY A 506 -10.75 23.36 -1.35
C GLY A 506 -12.25 23.28 -1.11
N PRO A 507 -12.82 24.14 -0.23
CA PRO A 507 -14.25 24.14 0.02
C PRO A 507 -15.01 24.70 -1.19
N ALA A 508 -16.25 24.26 -1.41
CA ALA A 508 -17.07 24.70 -2.54
C ALA A 508 -17.22 26.23 -2.62
N CYS A 509 -17.27 26.93 -1.49
CA CYS A 509 -17.36 28.39 -1.44
C CYS A 509 -16.12 29.11 -2.00
N TYR A 510 -15.00 28.40 -2.15
CA TYR A 510 -13.74 28.96 -2.63
C TYR A 510 -13.79 29.40 -4.09
N GLY A 511 -14.64 28.78 -4.91
CA GLY A 511 -14.84 29.19 -6.31
C GLY A 511 -15.20 30.67 -6.46
N ALA A 512 -16.06 31.20 -5.57
CA ALA A 512 -16.38 32.63 -5.57
C ALA A 512 -15.16 33.50 -5.23
N GLY A 513 -14.29 33.04 -4.33
CA GLY A 513 -13.03 33.71 -3.98
C GLY A 513 -12.05 33.75 -5.15
N LEU A 514 -11.86 32.62 -5.84
CA LEU A 514 -11.04 32.53 -7.05
C LEU A 514 -11.53 33.49 -8.14
N ALA A 515 -12.84 33.50 -8.41
CA ALA A 515 -13.43 34.39 -9.40
C ALA A 515 -13.27 35.88 -9.02
N ARG A 516 -13.45 36.24 -7.74
CA ARG A 516 -13.22 37.62 -7.24
C ARG A 516 -11.76 38.06 -7.39
N ALA A 517 -10.81 37.14 -7.26
CA ALA A 517 -9.40 37.40 -7.52
C ALA A 517 -9.07 37.57 -9.01
N GLY A 518 -10.05 37.41 -9.91
CA GLY A 518 -9.88 37.57 -11.36
C GLY A 518 -9.42 36.30 -12.07
N LEU A 519 -9.44 35.15 -11.39
CA LEU A 519 -9.07 33.86 -11.96
C LEU A 519 -10.24 33.25 -12.74
N ARG A 520 -9.95 32.67 -13.91
CA ARG A 520 -10.98 32.01 -14.72
C ARG A 520 -11.11 30.55 -14.30
N ILE A 521 -12.23 30.21 -13.67
CA ILE A 521 -12.62 28.82 -13.42
C ILE A 521 -13.04 28.19 -14.75
N VAL A 522 -12.38 27.11 -15.13
CA VAL A 522 -12.67 26.34 -16.35
C VAL A 522 -13.75 25.30 -16.07
N TRP A 523 -13.60 24.57 -14.97
CA TRP A 523 -14.63 23.67 -14.42
C TRP A 523 -14.38 23.45 -12.93
N GLU A 524 -15.40 22.91 -12.26
CA GLU A 524 -15.36 22.46 -10.88
C GLU A 524 -16.09 21.12 -10.76
N GLU A 525 -15.61 20.25 -9.87
CA GLU A 525 -16.22 18.95 -9.61
C GLU A 525 -16.13 18.63 -8.12
N ALA A 526 -17.22 18.12 -7.55
CA ALA A 526 -17.21 17.72 -6.15
C ALA A 526 -16.39 16.45 -5.99
N VAL A 527 -15.47 16.41 -5.00
CA VAL A 527 -14.55 15.27 -4.85
C VAL A 527 -15.32 13.96 -4.56
N GLU A 528 -16.48 14.07 -3.92
CA GLU A 528 -17.40 12.95 -3.68
C GLU A 528 -17.95 12.29 -4.96
N ARG A 529 -17.90 12.98 -6.10
CA ARG A 529 -18.40 12.49 -7.40
C ARG A 529 -17.30 11.91 -8.28
N LEU A 530 -16.04 12.00 -7.85
CA LEU A 530 -14.93 11.49 -8.63
C LEU A 530 -15.00 9.95 -8.73
N PRO A 531 -14.71 9.36 -9.91
CA PRO A 531 -14.65 7.92 -10.09
C PRO A 531 -13.68 7.22 -9.12
N THR A 532 -12.59 7.88 -8.75
CA THR A 532 -11.59 7.39 -7.79
C THR A 532 -12.18 7.23 -6.39
N PHE A 533 -12.97 8.19 -5.91
CA PHE A 533 -13.67 8.08 -4.63
C PHE A 533 -14.84 7.10 -4.71
N ALA A 534 -15.57 7.06 -5.82
CA ALA A 534 -16.61 6.05 -6.04
C ALA A 534 -16.05 4.62 -5.99
N MET A 535 -14.87 4.39 -6.58
CA MET A 535 -14.15 3.13 -6.50
C MET A 535 -13.78 2.81 -5.04
N HIS A 536 -13.27 3.79 -4.29
CA HIS A 536 -13.00 3.62 -2.85
C HIS A 536 -14.25 3.22 -2.06
N LYS A 537 -15.41 3.82 -2.35
CA LYS A 537 -16.69 3.44 -1.71
C LYS A 537 -17.17 2.03 -2.05
N SER A 538 -16.69 1.41 -3.14
CA SER A 538 -16.95 -0.01 -3.39
C SER A 538 -16.24 -0.93 -2.36
N ILE A 539 -15.14 -0.43 -1.78
CA ILE A 539 -14.37 -1.10 -0.72
C ILE A 539 -14.89 -0.68 0.65
N LEU A 540 -15.09 0.63 0.90
CA LEU A 540 -15.59 1.18 2.15
C LEU A 540 -16.89 1.98 1.91
N PRO A 541 -18.07 1.34 1.92
CA PRO A 541 -19.34 2.00 1.54
C PRO A 541 -19.74 3.20 2.41
N LYS A 542 -19.29 3.21 3.67
CA LYS A 542 -19.57 4.27 4.65
C LYS A 542 -18.60 5.44 4.61
N ALA A 543 -17.53 5.34 3.84
CA ALA A 543 -16.52 6.39 3.75
C ALA A 543 -17.14 7.74 3.36
N THR A 544 -16.78 8.78 4.09
CA THR A 544 -17.17 10.17 3.85
C THR A 544 -15.94 11.04 3.64
N LEU A 545 -16.09 12.13 2.90
CA LEU A 545 -15.06 13.16 2.75
C LEU A 545 -15.42 14.37 3.60
N HIS A 546 -14.47 15.29 3.76
CA HIS A 546 -14.80 16.61 4.31
C HIS A 546 -15.95 17.24 3.51
N PRO A 547 -17.02 17.73 4.17
CA PRO A 547 -18.16 18.33 3.47
C PRO A 547 -17.74 19.45 2.53
N GLY A 548 -18.33 19.46 1.33
CA GLY A 548 -18.09 20.50 0.33
C GLY A 548 -16.71 20.49 -0.33
N LEU A 549 -15.89 19.45 -0.13
CA LEU A 549 -14.59 19.33 -0.79
C LEU A 549 -14.76 19.29 -2.33
N THR A 550 -14.15 20.26 -3.00
CA THR A 550 -14.34 20.53 -4.43
C THR A 550 -12.99 20.71 -5.12
N LEU A 551 -12.85 20.11 -6.30
CA LEU A 551 -11.72 20.28 -7.21
C LEU A 551 -12.07 21.31 -8.28
N PHE A 552 -11.21 22.30 -8.48
CA PHE A 552 -11.35 23.37 -9.47
C PHE A 552 -10.21 23.29 -10.49
N GLN A 553 -10.52 23.41 -11.78
CA GLN A 553 -9.52 23.79 -12.78
C GLN A 553 -9.57 25.31 -12.99
N VAL A 554 -8.42 25.95 -12.87
CA VAL A 554 -8.28 27.40 -12.96
C VAL A 554 -7.25 27.78 -14.03
N HIS A 555 -7.52 28.87 -14.75
CA HIS A 555 -6.64 29.46 -15.75
C HIS A 555 -6.33 30.94 -15.43
N PHE A 556 -5.06 31.33 -15.60
CA PHE A 556 -4.48 32.62 -15.19
C PHE A 556 -4.38 33.64 -16.32
#